data_AF-X1V6Q8-F1
#
_entry.id   AF-X1V6Q8-F1
#
_cell.length_a   1.000
_cell.length_b   1.000
_cell.length_c   1.000
_cell.angle_alpha   90.00
_cell.angle_beta   90.00
_cell.angle_gamma   90.00
#
_symmetry.space_group_name_H-M   'P 1'
#
loop_
_entity.id
_entity.type
_entity.pdbx_description
1 polymer ?
#
loop_
_entity_poly.entity_id
_entity_poly.type
_entity_poly.pdbx_seq_one_letter_code
_entity_poly.pdbx_strand_id
1 'polypeptide(L)' 'LEFALNCNRMRLTSNGRLCPCLLSEDNVDLREVLRRNASPQELEHLILKAIASKPERHHLADGIVPIKQKMSQIGG' A
#
# COMPACT_ATOMS: atom_id res chain seq x y z
N LEU A 1 -3.15 -14.60 -14.04
CA LEU A 1 -3.42 -13.33 -14.75
C LEU A 1 -4.68 -12.59 -14.27
N GLU A 2 -5.43 -13.13 -13.29
CA GLU A 2 -6.80 -12.65 -12.99
C GLU A 2 -6.96 -11.93 -11.63
N PHE A 3 -5.94 -11.97 -10.77
CA PHE A 3 -6.08 -11.49 -9.38
C PHE A 3 -5.96 -9.97 -9.21
N ALA A 4 -5.41 -9.23 -10.18
CA ALA A 4 -5.14 -7.80 -10.04
C ALA A 4 -6.39 -6.91 -10.16
N LEU A 5 -7.27 -7.19 -11.14
CA LEU A 5 -8.48 -6.40 -11.40
C LEU A 5 -9.47 -6.43 -10.23
N ASN A 6 -9.51 -7.53 -9.48
CA ASN A 6 -10.35 -7.68 -8.29
C ASN A 6 -9.55 -7.55 -6.98
N CYS A 7 -8.29 -7.09 -7.04
CA CYS A 7 -7.46 -6.98 -5.85
C CYS A 7 -7.91 -5.81 -4.98
N ASN A 8 -8.66 -6.11 -3.92
CA ASN A 8 -9.05 -5.16 -2.86
C ASN A 8 -8.12 -5.24 -1.62
N ARG A 9 -7.05 -6.05 -1.69
CA ARG A 9 -6.13 -6.23 -0.57
C ARG A 9 -5.15 -5.06 -0.45
N MET A 10 -5.03 -4.55 0.77
CA MET A 10 -4.01 -3.60 1.23
C MET A 10 -3.38 -4.15 2.50
N ARG A 11 -2.17 -3.73 2.84
CA ARG A 11 -1.45 -4.18 4.04
C ARG A 11 -1.00 -3.00 4.88
N LEU A 12 -0.95 -3.17 6.19
CA LEU A 12 -0.32 -2.24 7.12
C LEU A 12 0.95 -2.90 7.63
N THR A 13 2.10 -2.27 7.41
CA THR A 13 3.38 -2.78 7.89
C THR A 13 3.53 -2.59 9.40
N SER A 14 4.44 -3.35 10.02
CA SER A 14 4.76 -3.22 11.44
C SER A 14 5.35 -1.85 11.82
N ASN A 15 5.97 -1.13 10.88
CA ASN A 15 6.42 0.25 11.10
C ASN A 15 5.33 1.30 10.87
N GLY A 16 4.12 0.90 10.47
CA GLY A 16 2.94 1.76 10.39
C GLY A 16 2.71 2.43 9.04
N ARG A 17 3.17 1.80 7.95
CA ARG A 17 2.97 2.26 6.58
C ARG A 17 1.89 1.44 5.89
N LEU A 18 0.99 2.11 5.19
CA LEU A 18 -0.06 1.51 4.39
C LEU A 18 0.47 1.19 2.99
N CYS A 19 0.44 -0.09 2.63
CA CYS A 19 0.81 -0.64 1.33
C CYS A 19 -0.46 -0.90 0.49
N PRO A 20 -0.77 -0.09 -0.53
CA PRO A 20 -1.94 -0.29 -1.38
C PRO A 20 -1.78 -1.45 -2.37
N CYS A 21 -0.55 -1.78 -2.72
CA CYS A 21 -0.20 -2.94 -3.53
C CYS A 21 1.06 -3.59 -2.96
N LEU A 22 1.10 -4.92 -3.03
CA LEU A 22 2.25 -5.70 -2.58
C LEU A 22 3.52 -5.37 -3.38
N LEU A 23 3.35 -5.00 -4.65
CA LEU A 23 4.41 -4.82 -5.64
C LEU A 23 4.60 -3.34 -6.01
N SER A 24 4.20 -2.42 -5.13
CA SER A 24 4.49 -1.00 -5.27
C SER A 24 5.31 -0.50 -4.07
N GLU A 25 6.18 0.48 -4.31
CA GLU A 25 6.92 1.19 -3.26
C GLU A 25 6.11 2.36 -2.66
N ASP A 26 4.94 2.68 -3.23
CA ASP A 26 4.05 3.79 -2.87
C ASP A 26 3.31 3.54 -1.55
N ASN A 27 4.07 3.57 -0.47
CA ASN A 27 3.58 3.32 0.88
C ASN A 27 3.35 4.63 1.64
N VAL A 28 2.17 4.79 2.23
CA VAL A 28 1.77 5.98 2.99
C VAL A 28 2.06 5.79 4.47
N ASP A 29 2.77 6.72 5.12
CA ASP A 29 3.04 6.65 6.57
C ASP A 29 1.83 7.12 7.38
N LEU A 30 1.05 6.17 7.88
CA LEU A 30 -0.11 6.48 8.74
C LEU A 30 0.31 6.72 10.19
N ARG A 31 1.41 6.12 10.63
CA ARG A 31 1.89 6.23 12.01
C ARG A 31 2.28 7.66 12.34
N GLU A 32 3.01 8.33 11.46
CA GLU A 32 3.41 9.72 11.69
C GLU A 32 2.18 10.65 11.75
N VAL A 33 1.23 10.45 10.86
CA VAL A 33 -0.02 11.22 10.79
C VAL A 33 -0.84 11.03 12.07
N LEU A 34 -1.04 9.79 12.51
CA LEU A 34 -1.75 9.47 13.75
C LEU A 34 -1.05 10.06 14.98
N ARG A 35 0.29 10.02 15.03
CA ARG A 35 1.08 10.59 16.13
C ARG A 35 1.02 12.11 16.20
N ARG A 36 0.69 12.78 15.10
CA ARG A 36 0.45 14.22 15.05
C ARG A 36 -1.00 14.61 15.41
N ASN A 37 -1.79 13.66 15.92
CA ASN A 37 -3.21 13.82 16.25
C ASN A 37 -4.06 14.27 15.05
N ALA A 38 -3.80 13.70 13.87
CA ALA A 38 -4.63 13.95 12.71
C ALA A 38 -6.11 13.63 12.99
N SER A 39 -6.97 14.46 12.43
CA SER A 39 -8.41 14.26 12.45
C SER A 39 -8.81 13.01 11.66
N PRO A 40 -9.98 12.41 11.96
CA PRO A 40 -10.52 11.31 11.16
C PRO A 40 -10.62 11.65 9.66
N GLN A 41 -10.94 12.89 9.32
CA GLN A 41 -11.08 13.36 7.93
C GLN A 41 -9.74 13.40 7.20
N GLU A 42 -8.67 13.85 7.86
CA GLU A 42 -7.32 13.83 7.29
C GLU A 42 -6.84 12.40 7.06
N LEU A 43 -7.12 11.51 8.01
CA LEU A 43 -6.78 10.09 7.89
C LEU A 43 -7.54 9.43 6.73
N GLU A 44 -8.84 9.69 6.63
CA GLU A 44 -9.68 9.19 5.53
C GLU A 44 -9.14 9.66 4.18
N HIS A 45 -8.84 10.96 4.04
CA HIS A 45 -8.31 11.52 2.81
C HIS A 45 -6.98 10.85 2.40
N LEU A 46 -6.08 10.60 3.35
CA LEU A 46 -4.82 9.90 3.10
C LEU A 46 -5.02 8.45 2.66
N ILE A 47 -5.96 7.74 3.29
CA ILE A 47 -6.29 6.35 2.90
C ILE A 47 -6.90 6.33 1.49
N LEU A 48 -7.83 7.22 1.18
CA LEU A 48 -8.43 7.34 -0.15
C LEU A 48 -7.38 7.66 -1.22
N LYS A 49 -6.43 8.55 -0.89
CA LYS A 49 -5.29 8.85 -1.78
C LYS A 49 -4.40 7.63 -2.01
N ALA A 50 -4.14 6.83 -0.97
CA ALA A 50 -3.38 5.58 -1.11
C ALA A 50 -4.11 4.54 -1.96
N ILE A 51 -5.44 4.46 -1.84
CA ILE A 51 -6.27 3.58 -2.69
C ILE A 51 -6.20 4.05 -4.14
N ALA A 52 -6.31 5.35 -4.39
CA ALA A 52 -6.25 5.92 -5.73
C ALA A 52 -4.87 5.76 -6.39
N SER A 53 -3.79 5.66 -5.62
CA SER A 53 -2.45 5.37 -6.14
C SER A 53 -2.21 3.88 -6.44
N LYS A 54 -3.18 3.01 -6.19
CA LYS A 54 -3.05 1.58 -6.47
C LYS A 54 -2.97 1.35 -7.99
N PRO A 55 -1.92 0.68 -8.49
CA PRO A 55 -1.84 0.34 -9.89
C PRO A 55 -2.96 -0.65 -10.27
N GLU A 56 -3.57 -0.46 -11.44
CA GLU A 56 -4.63 -1.32 -11.97
C GLU A 56 -4.20 -2.79 -12.08
N ARG A 57 -2.92 -3.00 -12.40
CA ARG A 57 -2.30 -4.32 -12.44
C ARG A 57 -0.81 -4.26 -12.18
N HIS A 58 -0.29 -5.35 -11.64
CA HIS A 58 1.15 -5.57 -11.50
C HIS A 58 1.65 -6.54 -12.57
N HIS A 59 2.82 -6.23 -13.15
CA HIS A 59 3.40 -6.93 -14.31
C HIS A 59 4.29 -8.12 -13.90
N LEU A 60 3.85 -8.88 -12.88
CA LEU A 60 4.62 -10.01 -12.35
C LEU A 60 4.82 -11.11 -13.40
N ALA A 61 3.83 -11.27 -14.31
CA ALA A 61 3.91 -12.22 -15.42
C ALA A 61 4.98 -11.83 -16.46
N ASP A 62 5.31 -10.53 -16.54
CA ASP A 62 6.36 -10.00 -17.42
C ASP A 62 7.74 -10.06 -16.74
N GLY A 63 7.85 -10.72 -15.57
CA GLY A 63 9.06 -10.80 -14.76
C GLY A 63 9.41 -9.50 -14.02
N ILE A 64 8.53 -8.49 -14.06
CA ILE A 64 8.77 -7.19 -13.44
C ILE A 64 8.32 -7.24 -11.98
N VAL A 65 9.29 -7.09 -11.08
CA VAL A 65 9.07 -6.93 -9.64
C VAL A 65 9.56 -5.53 -9.25
N PRO A 66 8.68 -4.52 -9.16
CA PRO A 66 9.09 -3.12 -8.97
C PRO A 66 9.58 -2.81 -7.55
N ILE A 67 9.59 -3.80 -6.65
CA ILE A 67 9.84 -3.60 -5.22
C ILE A 67 11.23 -4.08 -4.81
N LYS A 68 11.90 -3.29 -3.99
CA LYS A 68 13.14 -3.70 -3.30
C LYS A 68 12.89 -4.35 -1.94
N GLN A 69 11.67 -4.23 -1.41
CA GLN A 69 11.30 -4.68 -0.07
C GLN A 69 11.04 -6.19 -0.04
N LYS A 70 11.49 -6.87 1.03
CA LYS A 70 11.17 -8.29 1.23
C LYS A 70 9.75 -8.44 1.76
N MET A 71 9.05 -9.49 1.33
CA MET A 71 7.69 -9.82 1.77
C MET A 71 7.54 -9.88 3.30
N SER A 72 8.57 -10.32 4.01
CA SER A 72 8.62 -10.34 5.48
C SER A 72 8.56 -8.94 6.12
N GLN A 73 8.98 -7.89 5.42
CA GLN A 73 8.96 -6.51 5.90
C GLN A 73 7.57 -5.87 5.77
N ILE A 74 6.69 -6.46 4.96
CA ILE A 74 5.34 -5.97 4.69
C ILE A 74 4.27 -6.92 5.22
N GLY A 75 4.60 -7.72 6.24
CA GLY A 75 3.62 -8.48 7.01
C GLY A 75 3.33 -9.91 6.55
N GLY A 76 4.13 -10.49 5.63
CA GLY A 76 3.99 -11.90 5.20
C GLY A 76 2.91 -12.09 4.14
#